data_AF-A0A4Y2KIA6-F1
#
_entry.id   AF-A0A4Y2KIA6-F1
#
_cell.length_a   1.000
_cell.length_b   1.000
_cell.length_c   1.000
_cell.angle_alpha   90.00
_cell.angle_beta   90.00
_cell.angle_gamma   90.00
#
_symmetry.space_group_name_H-M   'P 1'
#
loop_
_entity.id
_entity.type
_entity.pdbx_description
1 polymer ?
#
loop_
_entity_poly.entity_id
_entity_poly.type
_entity_poly.pdbx_seq_one_letter_code
_entity_poly.pdbx_strand_id
1 'polypeptide(L)' 'MFPMEATEKEAMEELKRRTVSDVTPKMLEDELLFYRFCKARDFNVSQAESMLRKHIAWRKEFQIDTILSSYKPPEVR' A
#
# COMPACT_ATOMS: atom_id res chain seq x y z
N MET A 1 -15.15 -12.01 -2.64
CA MET A 1 -14.80 -11.23 -1.42
C MET A 1 -15.06 -12.12 -0.23
N PHE A 2 -14.05 -12.41 0.59
CA PHE A 2 -14.23 -13.19 1.83
C PHE A 2 -15.19 -12.45 2.78
N PRO A 3 -15.95 -13.16 3.63
CA PRO A 3 -16.69 -12.50 4.69
C PRO A 3 -15.70 -11.73 5.56
N MET A 4 -15.86 -10.40 5.57
CA MET A 4 -15.04 -9.47 6.32
C MET A 4 -15.86 -9.02 7.51
N GLU A 5 -15.28 -9.13 8.70
CA GLU A 5 -15.95 -8.67 9.92
C GLU A 5 -16.17 -7.15 9.85
N ALA A 6 -17.24 -6.65 10.49
CA ALA A 6 -17.57 -5.21 10.42
C ALA A 6 -16.41 -4.32 10.89
N THR A 7 -15.69 -4.76 11.92
CA THR A 7 -14.52 -4.07 12.48
C THR A 7 -13.33 -4.03 11.52
N GLU A 8 -13.12 -5.09 10.74
CA GLU A 8 -12.07 -5.15 9.73
C GLU A 8 -12.34 -4.15 8.60
N LYS A 9 -13.60 -4.04 8.18
CA LYS A 9 -14.04 -3.08 7.16
C LYS A 9 -13.89 -1.64 7.64
N GLU A 10 -14.24 -1.36 8.90
CA GLU A 10 -14.05 -0.04 9.52
C GLU A 10 -12.58 0.36 9.57
N ALA A 11 -11.69 -0.56 9.97
CA ALA A 11 -10.25 -0.31 10.01
C ALA A 11 -9.67 0.00 8.61
N MET A 12 -10.14 -0.70 7.58
CA MET A 12 -9.73 -0.43 6.19
C MET A 12 -10.19 0.94 5.70
N GLU A 13 -11.46 1.30 5.94
CA GLU A 13 -11.99 2.60 5.53
C GLU A 13 -11.31 3.73 6.29
N GLU A 14 -11.00 3.55 7.56
CA GLU A 14 -10.24 4.53 8.34
C GLU A 14 -8.81 4.69 7.81
N LEU A 15 -8.10 3.58 7.55
CA LEU A 15 -6.76 3.65 6.95
C LEU A 15 -6.79 4.39 5.61
N LYS A 16 -7.76 4.05 4.75
CA LYS A 16 -7.98 4.71 3.47
C LYS A 16 -8.19 6.21 3.64
N ARG A 17 -9.08 6.64 4.54
CA ARG A 17 -9.32 8.07 4.81
C ARG A 17 -8.05 8.81 5.23
N ARG A 18 -7.21 8.21 6.08
CA ARG A 18 -5.98 8.84 6.60
C ARG A 18 -4.87 8.99 5.55
N THR A 19 -4.83 8.11 4.55
CA THR A 19 -3.69 8.04 3.62
C THR A 19 -4.08 8.25 2.16
N VAL A 20 -5.35 8.56 1.84
CA VAL A 20 -5.81 8.75 0.46
C VAL A 20 -5.04 9.85 -0.28
N SER A 21 -4.55 10.87 0.44
CA SER A 21 -3.74 11.95 -0.13
C SER A 21 -2.29 11.54 -0.44
N ASP A 22 -1.82 10.45 0.15
CA ASP A 22 -0.42 9.99 0.01
C ASP A 22 -0.26 8.92 -1.08
N VAL A 23 -1.33 8.17 -1.39
CA VAL A 23 -1.31 7.09 -2.38
C VAL A 23 -1.47 7.63 -3.80
N THR A 24 -0.82 6.99 -4.77
CA THR A 24 -0.96 7.36 -6.19
C THR A 24 -2.23 6.78 -6.79
N PRO A 25 -2.76 7.34 -7.91
CA PRO A 25 -3.91 6.77 -8.60
C PRO A 25 -3.72 5.29 -8.97
N LYS A 26 -2.49 4.92 -9.37
CA LYS A 26 -2.17 3.54 -9.73
C LYS A 26 -2.27 2.58 -8.54
N MET A 27 -1.93 3.06 -7.33
CA MET A 27 -2.10 2.27 -6.10
C MET A 27 -3.58 2.09 -5.73
N LEU A 28 -4.43 3.08 -6.03
CA LEU A 28 -5.86 3.01 -5.76
C LEU A 28 -6.63 2.03 -6.68
N GLU A 29 -6.03 1.63 -7.81
CA GLU A 29 -6.55 0.53 -8.64
C GLU A 29 -6.47 -0.83 -7.94
N ASP A 30 -5.62 -0.97 -6.92
CA ASP A 30 -5.45 -2.19 -6.15
C ASP A 30 -6.48 -2.26 -5.01
N GLU A 31 -7.59 -2.98 -5.26
CA GLU A 31 -8.70 -3.13 -4.32
C GLU A 31 -8.29 -3.73 -2.96
N LEU A 32 -7.16 -4.45 -2.90
CA LEU A 32 -6.66 -5.12 -1.70
C LEU A 32 -5.51 -4.37 -1.03
N LEU A 33 -5.16 -3.16 -1.48
CA LEU A 33 -4.08 -2.37 -0.90
C LEU A 33 -4.30 -2.19 0.61
N PHE A 34 -5.37 -1.50 1.00
CA PHE A 34 -5.64 -1.20 2.41
C PHE A 34 -5.85 -2.47 3.24
N TYR A 35 -6.52 -3.48 2.68
CA TYR A 35 -6.71 -4.77 3.34
C TYR A 35 -5.37 -5.42 3.72
N ARG A 36 -4.39 -5.49 2.80
CA ARG A 36 -3.10 -6.14 3.07
C ARG A 36 -2.32 -5.43 4.17
N PHE A 37 -2.33 -4.09 4.19
CA PHE A 37 -1.64 -3.33 5.24
C PHE A 37 -2.34 -3.43 6.60
N CYS A 38 -3.67 -3.38 6.63
CA CYS A 38 -4.44 -3.64 7.85
C CYS A 38 -4.19 -5.06 8.37
N LYS A 39 -4.30 -6.07 7.50
CA LYS A 39 -4.14 -7.49 7.87
C LYS A 39 -2.73 -7.78 8.40
N ALA A 40 -1.69 -7.18 7.82
CA ALA A 40 -0.30 -7.34 8.26
C ALA A 40 -0.02 -6.75 9.66
N ARG A 41 -0.95 -5.98 10.24
CA ARG A 41 -0.83 -5.35 11.56
C ARG A 41 -2.03 -5.66 12.45
N ASP A 42 -2.67 -6.80 12.23
CA ASP A 42 -3.84 -7.25 13.00
C ASP A 42 -4.95 -6.19 13.09
N PHE A 43 -5.16 -5.46 11.99
CA PHE A 43 -6.10 -4.34 11.86
C PHE A 43 -5.85 -3.16 12.82
N ASN A 44 -4.64 -3.07 13.41
CA ASN A 44 -4.19 -1.86 14.10
C ASN A 44 -3.93 -0.74 13.08
N VAL A 45 -4.88 0.19 12.97
CA VAL A 45 -4.85 1.28 11.98
C VAL A 45 -3.59 2.14 12.09
N SER A 46 -3.15 2.51 13.29
CA SER A 46 -1.97 3.37 13.47
C SER A 46 -0.68 2.69 13.00
N GLN A 47 -0.53 1.39 13.27
CA GLN A 47 0.61 0.62 12.78
C GLN A 47 0.55 0.38 11.27
N ALA A 48 -0.64 0.10 10.74
CA ALA A 48 -0.87 -0.08 9.31
C ALA A 48 -0.57 1.22 8.53
N GLU A 49 -0.99 2.37 9.07
CA GLU A 49 -0.68 3.70 8.53
C GLU A 49 0.83 3.95 8.49
N SER A 50 1.54 3.70 9.59
CA SER A 50 2.99 3.83 9.64
C SER A 50 3.68 2.95 8.58
N MET A 51 3.22 1.71 8.42
CA MET A 51 3.75 0.77 7.43
C MET A 51 3.46 1.24 6.00
N LEU A 52 2.25 1.70 5.71
CA LEU A 52 1.84 2.18 4.39
C LEU A 52 2.61 3.45 3.99
N ARG A 53 2.77 4.42 4.90
CA ARG A 53 3.56 5.64 4.63
C ARG A 53 5.02 5.31 4.32
N LYS A 54 5.63 4.36 5.04
CA LYS A 54 6.98 3.86 4.74
C LYS A 54 7.04 3.17 3.38
N HIS A 55 6.03 2.37 3.04
CA HIS A 55 5.94 1.74 1.72
C HIS A 55 5.87 2.80 0.60
N ILE A 56 5.04 3.83 0.75
CA ILE A 56 4.92 4.92 -0.23
C ILE A 56 6.26 5.68 -0.37
N ALA A 57 6.92 6.00 0.74
CA ALA A 57 8.21 6.67 0.73
C ALA A 57 9.27 5.85 -0.01
N TRP A 58 9.35 4.54 0.27
CA TRP A 58 10.25 3.63 -0.43
C TRP A 58 9.96 3.55 -1.94
N ARG A 59 8.68 3.44 -2.34
CA ARG A 59 8.30 3.44 -3.76
C ARG A 59 8.80 4.69 -4.48
N LYS A 60 8.67 5.84 -3.84
CA LYS A 60 9.11 7.13 -4.37
C LYS A 60 10.63 7.23 -4.45
N GLU A 61 11.33 6.85 -3.39
CA GLU A 61 12.79 6.91 -3.30
C GLU A 61 13.46 6.03 -4.37
N PHE A 62 12.94 4.81 -4.57
CA PHE A 62 13.51 3.84 -5.50
C PHE A 62 12.84 3.83 -6.89
N GLN A 63 11.98 4.82 -7.17
CA GLN A 63 11.28 4.95 -8.45
C GLN A 63 10.55 3.66 -8.89
N ILE A 64 9.96 2.96 -7.93
CA ILE A 64 9.34 1.65 -8.14
C ILE A 64 8.17 1.72 -9.12
N ASP A 65 7.48 2.86 -9.19
CA ASP A 65 6.36 3.08 -10.10
C ASP A 65 6.78 3.02 -11.58
N THR A 66 8.06 3.26 -11.90
CA THR A 66 8.59 3.23 -13.28
C THR A 66 9.57 2.09 -13.51
N ILE A 67 9.80 1.20 -12.53
CA ILE A 67 10.86 0.19 -12.58
C ILE A 67 10.79 -0.72 -13.82
N LEU A 68 9.58 -1.06 -14.28
CA LEU A 68 9.38 -1.92 -15.44
C LEU A 68 9.83 -1.27 -16.77
N SER A 69 9.92 0.06 -16.82
CA SER A 69 10.41 0.79 -17.99
C SER A 69 11.80 1.38 -17.80
N SER A 70 12.21 1.68 -16.56
CA SER A 70 13.48 2.34 -16.25
C SER A 70 14.64 1.36 -16.03
N TYR A 71 14.36 0.12 -15.57
CA TYR A 71 15.41 -0.85 -15.27
C TYR A 71 16.05 -1.41 -16.55
N LYS A 72 17.38 -1.34 -16.61
CA LYS A 72 18.21 -1.99 -17.63
C LYS A 72 19.11 -3.02 -16.96
N PRO A 73 18.92 -4.32 -17.21
CA PRO A 73 19.81 -5.35 -16.67
C PRO A 73 21.26 -5.07 -17.08
N PRO A 74 22.25 -5.30 -16.20
CA PRO A 74 23.65 -5.18 -16.57
C PRO A 74 24.00 -6.19 -17.67
N GLU A 75 24.84 -5.80 -18.62
CA GLU A 75 25.42 -6.73 -19.59
C GLU A 75 26.25 -7.77 -18.83
N VAL A 76 25.88 -9.03 -18.98
CA VAL A 76 26.70 -10.15 -18.50
C VAL A 76 27.82 -10.35 -19.51
N ARG A 77 29.06 -10.06 -19.11
CA ARG A 77 30.27 -10.37 -19.88
C ARG A 77 30.84 -11.71 -19.46
#